data_AF-A0A7U3YPV5-F1
#
_entry.id   AF-A0A7U3YPV5-F1
#
_cell.length_a   1.000
_cell.length_b   1.000
_cell.length_c   1.000
_cell.angle_alpha   90.00
_cell.angle_beta   90.00
_cell.angle_gamma   90.00
#
_symmetry.space_group_name_H-M   'P 1'
#
loop_
_entity.id
_entity.type
_entity.pdbx_description
1 polymer ?
#
loop_
_entity_poly.entity_id
_entity_poly.type
_entity_poly.pdbx_seq_one_letter_code
_entity_poly.pdbx_strand_id
1 'polypeptide(L)'
;MNGNRTIVQAIILALGLVTLAGCAPQRQWSKPGLNQADFDRDAARCRREAAVSTQRDPFAPDAGHGLERANVQEKLFEQCMTARGYRLVEGEESGR
;
A
#
# COMPACT_ATOMS: atom_id res chain seq x y z
N MET A 1 -37.77 -27.14 -20.05
CA MET A 1 -36.43 -27.11 -19.41
C MET A 1 -35.59 -25.92 -19.90
N ASN A 2 -36.18 -24.71 -19.99
CA ASN A 2 -35.51 -23.53 -20.58
C ASN A 2 -35.01 -22.52 -19.53
N GLY A 3 -35.49 -22.60 -18.28
CA GLY A 3 -35.10 -21.68 -17.20
C GLY A 3 -33.66 -21.86 -16.71
N ASN A 4 -33.11 -23.08 -16.77
CA ASN A 4 -31.74 -23.32 -16.32
C ASN A 4 -30.70 -22.73 -17.29
N ARG A 5 -31.02 -22.64 -18.59
CA ARG A 5 -30.11 -22.07 -19.60
C ARG A 5 -30.00 -20.55 -19.48
N THR A 6 -31.11 -19.87 -19.15
CA THR A 6 -31.13 -18.42 -18.93
C THR A 6 -30.44 -18.04 -17.62
N ILE A 7 -30.59 -18.85 -16.56
CA ILE A 7 -29.87 -18.64 -15.28
C ILE A 7 -28.36 -18.78 -15.48
N VAL A 8 -27.90 -19.82 -16.18
CA VAL A 8 -26.46 -20.04 -16.44
C VAL A 8 -25.87 -18.90 -17.28
N GLN A 9 -26.57 -18.42 -18.31
CA GLN A 9 -26.10 -17.26 -19.08
C GLN A 9 -26.00 -15.98 -18.25
N ALA A 10 -26.99 -15.71 -17.39
CA ALA A 10 -26.96 -14.54 -16.51
C ALA A 10 -25.78 -14.61 -15.52
N ILE A 11 -25.47 -15.81 -15.01
CA ILE A 11 -24.32 -16.02 -14.12
C ILE A 11 -23.00 -15.79 -14.86
N ILE A 12 -22.84 -16.29 -16.09
CA ILE A 12 -21.61 -16.11 -16.88
C ILE A 12 -21.39 -14.63 -17.21
N LEU A 13 -22.44 -13.91 -17.60
CA LEU A 13 -22.39 -12.47 -17.86
C LEU A 13 -22.03 -11.68 -16.60
N ALA A 14 -22.59 -12.05 -15.44
CA ALA A 14 -22.26 -11.41 -14.18
C ALA A 14 -20.81 -11.66 -13.73
N LEU A 15 -20.30 -12.89 -13.88
CA LEU A 15 -18.90 -13.20 -13.56
C LEU A 15 -17.91 -12.48 -14.49
N GLY A 16 -18.24 -12.30 -15.77
CA GLY A 16 -17.41 -11.57 -16.73
C GLY A 16 -17.24 -10.09 -16.39
N LEU A 17 -18.20 -9.47 -15.69
CA LEU A 17 -18.12 -8.07 -15.26
C LEU A 17 -17.18 -7.87 -14.05
N VAL A 18 -16.96 -8.90 -13.22
CA VAL A 18 -16.14 -8.79 -11.99
C VAL A 18 -14.64 -8.83 -12.30
N THR A 19 -14.22 -9.46 -13.40
CA THR A 19 -12.79 -9.60 -13.74
C THR A 19 -12.14 -8.30 -14.22
N LEU A 20 -12.92 -7.28 -14.57
CA LEU A 20 -12.43 -5.96 -15.00
C LEU A 20 -12.10 -5.01 -13.83
N ALA A 21 -12.41 -5.38 -12.58
CA ALA A 21 -12.17 -4.54 -11.41
C ALA A 21 -10.75 -4.68 -10.79
N GLY A 22 -9.83 -5.39 -11.47
CA GLY A 22 -8.48 -5.68 -10.95
C GLY A 22 -7.39 -4.65 -11.25
N CYS A 23 -7.63 -3.68 -12.15
CA CYS A 23 -6.66 -2.64 -12.51
C CYS A 23 -6.67 -1.48 -11.49
N ALA A 24 -6.17 -1.72 -10.28
CA ALA A 24 -5.85 -0.64 -9.35
C ALA A 24 -4.34 -0.39 -9.35
N PRO A 25 -3.87 0.82 -9.73
CA PRO A 25 -2.45 1.13 -9.76
C PRO A 25 -1.83 0.91 -8.38
N GLN A 26 -0.92 -0.06 -8.30
CA GLN A 26 -0.22 -0.36 -7.06
C GLN A 26 0.77 0.77 -6.79
N ARG A 27 0.72 1.39 -5.61
CA ARG A 27 1.74 2.35 -5.20
C ARG A 27 3.04 1.60 -4.94
N GLN A 28 4.07 1.89 -5.73
CA GLN A 28 5.37 1.24 -5.63
C GLN A 28 6.48 2.25 -5.37
N TRP A 29 7.48 1.87 -4.57
CA TRP A 29 8.65 2.71 -4.32
C TRP A 29 9.67 2.52 -5.44
N SER A 30 10.11 3.63 -6.04
CA SER A 30 11.08 3.65 -7.13
C SER A 30 12.28 4.54 -6.81
N LYS A 31 13.47 4.14 -7.26
CA LYS A 31 14.74 4.86 -7.15
C LYS A 31 15.66 4.45 -8.32
N PRO A 32 16.47 5.35 -8.91
CA PRO A 32 17.44 4.96 -9.92
C PRO A 32 18.39 3.88 -9.40
N GLY A 33 18.50 2.75 -10.13
CA GLY A 33 19.32 1.61 -9.70
C GLY A 33 18.77 0.88 -8.47
N LEU A 34 17.45 0.89 -8.26
CA LEU A 34 16.79 0.20 -7.15
C LEU A 34 17.28 -1.24 -7.03
N ASN A 35 17.91 -1.54 -5.91
CA ASN A 35 18.25 -2.90 -5.50
C ASN A 35 17.34 -3.29 -4.33
N GLN A 36 16.72 -4.47 -4.41
CA GLN A 36 15.78 -4.93 -3.40
C GLN A 36 16.44 -5.03 -2.02
N ALA A 37 17.69 -5.50 -1.95
CA ALA A 37 18.41 -5.62 -0.68
C ALA A 37 18.68 -4.26 -0.03
N ASP A 38 18.92 -3.22 -0.82
CA ASP A 38 19.11 -1.85 -0.32
C ASP A 38 17.78 -1.23 0.08
N PHE A 39 16.71 -1.47 -0.68
CA PHE A 39 15.35 -1.08 -0.29
C PHE A 39 14.94 -1.71 1.04
N ASP A 40 15.14 -3.01 1.23
CA ASP A 40 14.74 -3.70 2.46
C ASP A 40 15.53 -3.17 3.67
N ARG A 41 16.83 -2.91 3.50
CA ARG A 41 17.69 -2.33 4.54
C ARG A 41 17.22 -0.94 4.93
N ASP A 42 16.95 -0.08 3.94
CA ASP A 42 16.55 1.29 4.12
C ASP A 42 15.15 1.39 4.72
N ALA A 43 14.21 0.58 4.20
CA ALA A 43 12.86 0.49 4.73
C ALA A 43 12.86 0.01 6.19
N ALA A 44 13.64 -1.03 6.52
CA ALA A 44 13.75 -1.51 7.89
C ALA A 44 14.33 -0.43 8.83
N ARG A 45 15.30 0.36 8.36
CA ARG A 45 15.86 1.47 9.13
C ARG A 45 14.83 2.58 9.34
N CYS A 46 14.14 3.02 8.28
CA CYS A 46 13.11 4.05 8.36
C CYS A 46 11.94 3.64 9.27
N ARG A 47 11.50 2.37 9.24
CA ARG A 47 10.47 1.87 10.16
C ARG A 47 10.89 1.95 11.62
N ARG A 48 12.15 1.62 11.94
CA ARG A 48 12.67 1.74 13.30
C ARG A 48 12.72 3.20 13.76
N GLU A 49 13.19 4.10 12.90
CA GLU A 49 13.27 5.54 13.20
C GLU A 49 11.86 6.14 13.44
N ALA A 50 10.87 5.76 12.62
CA ALA A 50 9.48 6.17 12.81
C ALA A 50 8.87 5.61 14.11
N ALA A 51 9.15 4.36 14.45
CA ALA A 51 8.65 3.72 15.68
C ALA A 51 9.21 4.39 16.95
N VAL A 52 10.51 4.71 16.97
CA VAL A 52 11.14 5.41 18.11
C VAL A 52 10.62 6.83 18.23
N SER A 53 10.41 7.53 17.11
CA SER A 53 9.93 8.92 17.11
C SER A 53 8.47 9.08 17.54
N THR A 54 7.69 8.00 17.51
CA THR A 54 6.28 7.97 17.92
C THR A 54 6.07 7.25 19.25
N GLN A 55 7.17 6.89 19.93
CA GLN A 55 7.13 6.27 21.24
C GLN A 55 6.52 7.26 22.23
N ARG A 56 5.47 6.82 22.94
CA ARG A 56 4.58 7.67 23.75
C ARG A 56 5.37 8.37 24.87
N ASP A 57 5.11 9.66 25.07
CA ASP A 57 5.38 10.31 26.36
C ASP A 57 4.44 9.67 27.42
N PRO A 58 4.97 9.06 28.49
CA PRO A 58 4.15 8.36 29.50
C PRO A 58 3.09 9.26 30.17
N PHE A 59 3.20 10.58 30.03
CA PHE A 59 2.28 11.55 30.64
C PHE A 59 1.31 12.20 29.65
N ALA A 60 1.33 11.84 28.36
CA ALA A 60 0.41 12.40 27.38
C ALA A 60 -1.02 11.82 27.55
N PRO A 61 -2.06 12.68 27.66
CA PRO A 61 -3.46 12.25 27.80
C PRO A 61 -3.89 11.37 26.63
N ASP A 62 -4.85 10.48 26.90
CA ASP A 62 -5.25 9.38 26.02
C ASP A 62 -5.91 9.89 24.71
N ALA A 63 -5.10 10.36 23.75
CA ALA A 63 -5.51 10.58 22.37
C ALA A 63 -5.37 9.26 21.56
N GLY A 64 -6.50 8.61 21.25
CA GLY A 64 -6.69 7.70 20.10
C GLY A 64 -5.53 6.75 19.74
N HIS A 65 -5.28 5.74 20.56
CA HIS A 65 -3.93 5.15 20.75
C HIS A 65 -3.30 4.32 19.64
N GLY A 66 -4.05 3.89 18.62
CA GLY A 66 -3.54 2.99 17.58
C GLY A 66 -3.42 3.66 16.21
N LEU A 67 -4.56 4.11 15.69
CA LEU A 67 -4.67 4.59 14.32
C LEU A 67 -3.91 5.90 14.09
N GLU A 68 -3.98 6.85 15.03
CA GLU A 68 -3.26 8.11 14.90
C GLU A 68 -1.74 7.90 14.94
N ARG A 69 -1.26 7.01 15.82
CA ARG A 69 0.15 6.63 15.85
C ARG A 69 0.58 5.94 14.56
N ALA A 70 -0.24 5.04 14.02
CA ALA A 70 0.04 4.39 12.75
C ALA A 70 0.15 5.42 11.61
N ASN A 71 -0.76 6.39 11.55
CA ASN A 71 -0.72 7.48 10.56
C ASN A 71 0.54 8.35 10.69
N VAL A 72 0.94 8.68 11.92
CA VAL A 72 2.18 9.45 12.16
C VAL A 72 3.42 8.63 11.80
N GLN A 73 3.46 7.35 12.18
CA GLN A 73 4.56 6.44 11.81
C GLN A 73 4.69 6.31 10.29
N GLU A 74 3.57 6.18 9.58
CA GLU A 74 3.56 6.08 8.12
C GLU A 74 4.07 7.36 7.46
N LYS A 75 3.63 8.53 7.93
CA LYS A 75 4.18 9.81 7.44
C LYS A 75 5.69 9.94 7.68
N LEU A 76 6.18 9.54 8.84
CA LEU A 76 7.61 9.57 9.14
C LEU A 76 8.40 8.57 8.28
N PHE A 77 7.83 7.40 8.04
CA PHE A 77 8.40 6.41 7.14
C PHE A 77 8.51 6.97 5.71
N GLU A 78 7.44 7.55 5.17
CA GLU A 78 7.44 8.16 3.84
C GLU A 78 8.47 9.28 3.70
N GLN A 79 8.58 10.15 4.72
CA GLN A 79 9.58 11.22 4.76
C GLN A 79 11.00 10.66 4.75
N CYS A 80 11.29 9.64 5.55
CA CYS A 80 12.59 8.98 5.60
C CYS A 80 12.95 8.32 4.25
N MET A 81 12.01 7.61 3.64
CA MET A 81 12.21 6.99 2.33
C MET A 81 12.46 8.06 1.25
N THR A 82 11.71 9.15 1.28
CA THR A 82 11.88 10.27 0.34
C THR A 82 13.24 10.95 0.51
N ALA A 83 13.70 11.16 1.74
CA ALA A 83 15.03 11.71 2.03
C ALA A 83 16.17 10.81 1.52
N ARG A 84 15.93 9.50 1.41
CA ARG A 84 16.86 8.53 0.82
C ARG A 84 16.80 8.46 -0.71
N GLY A 85 15.95 9.27 -1.34
CA GLY A 85 15.80 9.37 -2.79
C GLY A 85 14.81 8.37 -3.38
N TYR A 86 13.98 7.71 -2.57
CA TYR A 86 12.87 6.90 -3.06
C TYR A 86 11.67 7.79 -3.38
N ARG A 87 10.90 7.42 -4.41
CA ARG A 87 9.66 8.10 -4.79
C ARG A 87 8.54 7.09 -4.94
N LEU A 88 7.36 7.40 -4.41
CA LEU A 88 6.16 6.64 -4.72
C LEU A 88 5.78 6.94 -6.17
N VAL A 89 5.76 5.91 -7.00
CA VAL A 89 5.19 5.97 -8.34
C VAL A 89 3.93 5.13 -8.35
N GLU A 90 2.92 5.60 -9.04
CA GLU A 90 1.76 4.78 -9.37
C GLU A 90 2.24 3.75 -10.39
N GLY A 91 2.00 2.47 -10.12
CA GLY A 91 2.30 1.40 -11.07
C GLY A 91 1.48 1.60 -12.33
N GLU A 92 2.04 2.27 -13.32
CA GLU A 92 1.51 2.35 -14.67
C GLU A 92 1.65 0.97 -15.30
N GLU A 93 0.52 0.33 -15.61
CA GLU A 93 0.47 -0.92 -16.37
C GLU A 93 1.15 -0.73 -17.73
N SER A 94 2.31 -1.36 -17.91
CA SER A 94 2.92 -1.63 -19.21
C SER A 94 2.06 -2.64 -19.97
N GLY A 95 0.92 -2.21 -20.51
CA GLY A 95 0.05 -2.99 -21.40
C GLY A 95 0.23 -2.55 -22.85
N ARG A 96 1.07 -3.28 -23.59
CA ARG A 96 1.26 -3.17 -25.04
C ARG A 96 0.18 -3.97 -25.78
#